data_AF-A0A5D3DSF3-F1
#
_entry.id   AF-A0A5D3DSF3-F1
#
_cell.length_a   1.000
_cell.length_b   1.000
_cell.length_c   1.000
_cell.angle_alpha   90.00
_cell.angle_beta   90.00
_cell.angle_gamma   90.00
#
_symmetry.space_group_name_H-M   'P 1'
#
loop_
_entity.id
_entity.type
_entity.pdbx_description
1 polymer ?
#
loop_
_entity_poly.entity_id
_entity_poly.type
_entity_poly.pdbx_seq_one_letter_code
_entity_poly.pdbx_strand_id
1 'polypeptide(L)'
;MIQQNATLVQHLSQPPPPPPMPQMKAQPAAAESNAPPPPPQLLKVIETVIKVNGPPPPPPPSNITGTMVRAGVPPPPPMVPSKGSAGPAPPPRMAQGNGFAPPPPPPGGALRSLRPKKTSTKLKRSHQLGNLYRTLKGKVEGCNQNLKSANGRKGGVGNSNGGKQGMADALAEMTKRSAYFQQIEEDVKKHAKSITALKSSISSFQSSDMNDLLLFHKQVESVLENLTDESQVLARFEGFPIKKLETLRIAAALYLKLDTIVYQLQNWKFVSPMGLLLDRVENYFSKIKGEVDALERTKDEESKRFRGHGIQFDFSVLIRIKESMVDVSSGCMELALKEKRELKAAAEKTRKGGRSENSNKARSKMLWRAFQFAYRVYTFAGGHDERADRLTRELAIEIESESHHL
;
A
#
# COMPACT_ATOMS: atom_id res chain seq x y z
N MET A 1 -12.08 -39.37 -73.64
CA MET A 1 -11.03 -39.23 -72.60
C MET A 1 -11.65 -38.60 -71.36
N ILE A 2 -11.05 -38.86 -70.20
CA ILE A 2 -11.29 -38.32 -68.84
C ILE A 2 -11.63 -36.79 -68.92
N GLN A 3 -12.59 -36.21 -68.18
CA GLN A 3 -12.58 -36.02 -66.71
C GLN A 3 -13.97 -35.77 -66.07
N GLN A 4 -13.98 -35.45 -64.76
CA GLN A 4 -15.07 -35.66 -63.79
C GLN A 4 -15.84 -34.40 -63.36
N ASN A 5 -17.08 -34.63 -62.89
CA ASN A 5 -17.84 -33.99 -61.80
C ASN A 5 -17.69 -32.48 -61.47
N ALA A 6 -18.81 -31.76 -61.65
CA ALA A 6 -19.18 -30.46 -61.07
C ALA A 6 -20.72 -30.33 -61.14
N THR A 7 -21.51 -29.81 -60.18
CA THR A 7 -21.29 -29.29 -58.80
C THR A 7 -22.59 -29.51 -57.99
N LEU A 8 -22.53 -29.71 -56.67
CA LEU A 8 -23.71 -29.80 -55.78
C LEU A 8 -24.00 -28.44 -55.12
N VAL A 9 -25.18 -27.85 -55.38
CA VAL A 9 -25.68 -26.66 -54.66
C VAL A 9 -27.13 -26.90 -54.26
N GLN A 10 -27.39 -26.90 -52.95
CA GLN A 10 -28.71 -27.13 -52.38
C GLN A 10 -29.41 -25.78 -52.16
N HIS A 11 -30.53 -25.53 -52.86
CA HIS A 11 -31.28 -24.27 -52.75
C HIS A 11 -32.36 -24.35 -51.67
N LEU A 12 -32.56 -23.25 -50.93
CA LEU A 12 -33.50 -23.14 -49.82
C LEU A 12 -34.97 -23.27 -50.28
N SER A 13 -35.82 -23.75 -49.37
CA SER A 13 -37.28 -23.56 -49.39
C SER A 13 -37.72 -22.79 -48.14
N GLN A 14 -38.57 -21.78 -48.30
CA GLN A 14 -39.11 -20.95 -47.20
C GLN A 14 -40.41 -21.54 -46.62
N PRO A 15 -40.67 -21.41 -45.30
CA PRO A 15 -42.00 -21.58 -44.72
C PRO A 15 -42.84 -20.27 -44.76
N PRO A 16 -44.18 -20.37 -44.69
CA PRO A 16 -45.11 -19.24 -44.86
C PRO A 16 -45.31 -18.34 -43.61
N PRO A 17 -45.90 -17.14 -43.74
CA PRO A 17 -46.12 -16.20 -42.64
C PRO A 17 -47.30 -16.58 -41.70
N PRO A 18 -47.29 -16.11 -40.43
CA PRO A 18 -48.31 -16.43 -39.43
C PRO A 18 -49.60 -15.57 -39.55
N PRO A 19 -50.75 -16.05 -39.03
CA PRO A 19 -52.03 -15.34 -39.05
C PRO A 19 -52.18 -14.29 -37.92
N PRO A 20 -53.18 -13.38 -37.98
CA PRO A 20 -53.37 -12.29 -37.01
C PRO A 20 -53.98 -12.74 -35.67
N MET A 21 -53.66 -12.03 -34.58
CA MET A 21 -54.17 -12.30 -33.23
C MET A 21 -55.57 -11.70 -32.96
N PRO A 22 -56.41 -12.32 -32.10
CA PRO A 22 -57.63 -11.71 -31.56
C PRO A 22 -57.33 -10.71 -30.42
N GLN A 23 -58.10 -9.62 -30.33
CA GLN A 23 -58.05 -8.69 -29.19
C GLN A 23 -59.05 -9.10 -28.09
N MET A 24 -58.61 -9.09 -26.83
CA MET A 24 -59.47 -8.91 -25.65
C MET A 24 -58.91 -7.79 -24.76
N LYS A 25 -59.79 -7.17 -23.96
CA LYS A 25 -59.59 -5.83 -23.40
C LYS A 25 -59.99 -5.78 -21.91
N ALA A 26 -59.02 -5.56 -21.01
CA ALA A 26 -59.22 -4.99 -19.66
C ALA A 26 -57.87 -4.58 -19.02
N GLN A 27 -57.87 -3.45 -18.30
CA GLN A 27 -56.80 -2.95 -17.40
C GLN A 27 -57.16 -3.30 -15.92
N PRO A 28 -56.42 -2.89 -14.86
CA PRO A 28 -55.06 -2.31 -14.75
C PRO A 28 -54.14 -3.02 -13.71
N ALA A 29 -52.83 -2.71 -13.71
CA ALA A 29 -52.02 -2.36 -12.50
C ALA A 29 -50.50 -2.34 -12.78
N ALA A 30 -49.77 -1.53 -12.01
CA ALA A 30 -48.32 -1.55 -11.70
C ALA A 30 -47.32 -1.78 -12.85
N ALA A 31 -46.48 -0.77 -13.13
CA ALA A 31 -45.35 -0.89 -14.05
C ALA A 31 -44.13 -1.53 -13.36
N GLU A 32 -43.73 -2.72 -13.83
CA GLU A 32 -42.40 -3.26 -13.59
C GLU A 32 -41.52 -3.07 -14.83
N SER A 33 -40.44 -2.31 -14.69
CA SER A 33 -39.42 -2.15 -15.71
C SER A 33 -38.32 -3.17 -15.48
N ASN A 34 -38.10 -4.07 -16.45
CA ASN A 34 -36.96 -5.00 -16.44
C ASN A 34 -35.65 -4.23 -16.63
N ALA A 35 -34.99 -3.92 -15.51
CA ALA A 35 -33.61 -3.46 -15.47
C ALA A 35 -32.74 -4.53 -14.77
N PRO A 36 -31.50 -4.78 -15.23
CA PRO A 36 -30.60 -5.74 -14.58
C PRO A 36 -30.24 -5.28 -13.16
N PRO A 37 -29.98 -6.22 -12.22
CA PRO A 37 -29.72 -5.88 -10.83
C PRO A 37 -28.43 -5.06 -10.66
N PRO A 38 -28.38 -4.09 -9.74
CA PRO A 38 -27.19 -3.28 -9.48
C PRO A 38 -26.07 -4.11 -8.81
N PRO A 39 -24.79 -3.72 -8.95
CA PRO A 39 -23.66 -4.43 -8.33
C PRO A 39 -23.72 -4.40 -6.80
N PRO A 40 -23.13 -5.41 -6.11
CA PRO A 40 -23.13 -5.47 -4.65
C PRO A 40 -22.38 -4.30 -4.00
N GLN A 41 -22.94 -3.76 -2.92
CA GLN A 41 -22.52 -2.51 -2.26
C GLN A 41 -21.24 -2.63 -1.39
N LEU A 42 -20.21 -3.31 -1.90
CA LEU A 42 -18.96 -3.62 -1.19
C LEU A 42 -18.12 -2.39 -0.81
N LEU A 43 -18.38 -1.23 -1.42
CA LEU A 43 -17.57 -0.01 -1.24
C LEU A 43 -17.88 0.77 0.06
N LYS A 44 -19.07 0.62 0.66
CA LYS A 44 -19.50 1.48 1.77
C LYS A 44 -18.91 1.13 3.14
N VAL A 45 -18.35 -0.06 3.30
CA VAL A 45 -17.69 -0.51 4.54
C VAL A 45 -16.23 -0.06 4.60
N ILE A 46 -15.60 0.22 3.45
CA ILE A 46 -14.16 0.49 3.35
C ILE A 46 -13.82 1.92 3.80
N GLU A 47 -14.71 2.90 3.59
CA GLU A 47 -14.49 4.29 4.03
C GLU A 47 -14.57 4.47 5.56
N THR A 48 -15.34 3.66 6.26
CA THR A 48 -15.56 3.80 7.72
C THR A 48 -14.34 3.36 8.54
N VAL A 49 -13.61 2.34 8.08
CA VAL A 49 -12.49 1.73 8.84
C VAL A 49 -11.22 2.60 8.81
N ILE A 50 -11.01 3.39 7.75
CA ILE A 50 -9.75 4.14 7.55
C ILE A 50 -9.67 5.43 8.41
N LYS A 51 -10.79 5.90 8.98
CA LYS A 51 -10.87 7.25 9.59
C LYS A 51 -10.64 7.32 11.11
N VAL A 52 -10.49 6.20 11.82
CA VAL A 52 -10.54 6.19 13.30
C VAL A 52 -9.17 6.36 14.00
N ASN A 53 -8.05 5.96 13.39
CA ASN A 53 -6.74 5.91 14.07
C ASN A 53 -5.72 6.95 13.58
N GLY A 54 -6.05 8.24 13.71
CA GLY A 54 -5.10 9.34 13.52
C GLY A 54 -5.45 10.56 14.38
N PRO A 55 -4.49 11.20 15.08
CA PRO A 55 -4.73 12.49 15.73
C PRO A 55 -5.14 13.56 14.69
N PRO A 56 -6.03 14.51 15.03
CA PRO A 56 -6.44 15.53 14.09
C PRO A 56 -5.25 16.41 13.65
N PRO A 57 -5.18 16.82 12.37
CA PRO A 57 -4.13 17.71 11.89
C PRO A 57 -4.23 19.09 12.57
N PRO A 58 -3.09 19.76 12.83
CA PRO A 58 -3.11 21.12 13.38
C PRO A 58 -3.73 22.11 12.38
N PRO A 59 -4.36 23.20 12.86
CA PRO A 59 -4.98 24.20 11.99
C PRO A 59 -3.94 24.93 11.11
N PRO A 60 -4.32 25.36 9.89
CA PRO A 60 -3.43 26.07 8.99
C PRO A 60 -3.10 27.48 9.54
N PRO A 61 -1.86 27.97 9.39
CA PRO A 61 -1.52 29.34 9.76
C PRO A 61 -2.16 30.35 8.80
N SER A 62 -2.80 31.37 9.36
CA SER A 62 -3.44 32.46 8.61
C SER A 62 -2.44 33.28 7.81
N ASN A 63 -2.77 33.59 6.55
CA ASN A 63 -2.03 34.56 5.75
C ASN A 63 -2.08 35.95 6.41
N ILE A 64 -0.92 36.54 6.68
CA ILE A 64 -0.78 37.96 6.95
C ILE A 64 0.10 38.57 5.86
N THR A 65 -0.50 39.46 5.08
CA THR A 65 0.14 40.25 4.02
C THR A 65 1.21 41.16 4.62
N GLY A 66 2.43 41.12 4.11
CA GLY A 66 3.56 41.89 4.66
C GLY A 66 4.66 42.16 3.63
N THR A 67 4.50 43.22 2.85
CA THR A 67 5.45 43.67 1.82
C THR A 67 6.70 44.32 2.43
N MET A 68 7.92 43.79 2.20
CA MET A 68 9.17 44.59 2.23
C MET A 68 10.33 43.99 1.39
N VAL A 69 10.64 44.68 0.28
CA VAL A 69 11.96 45.10 -0.23
C VAL A 69 13.25 44.31 0.13
N ARG A 70 13.72 43.53 -0.86
CA ARG A 70 15.06 43.56 -1.52
C ARG A 70 16.32 44.03 -0.74
N ALA A 71 17.18 43.07 -0.37
CA ALA A 71 18.67 43.11 -0.43
C ALA A 71 19.20 41.67 -0.26
N GLY A 72 20.35 41.20 -0.79
CA GLY A 72 21.41 41.87 -1.56
C GLY A 72 22.81 41.40 -1.13
N VAL A 73 23.21 40.14 -1.40
CA VAL A 73 24.52 39.56 -1.01
C VAL A 73 25.06 38.65 -2.14
N PRO A 74 26.37 38.70 -2.51
CA PRO A 74 26.91 38.12 -3.76
C PRO A 74 27.35 36.64 -3.68
N PRO A 75 27.59 35.98 -4.83
CA PRO A 75 28.06 34.58 -4.91
C PRO A 75 29.56 34.39 -4.60
N PRO A 76 30.00 33.15 -4.29
CA PRO A 76 31.40 32.83 -4.03
C PRO A 76 32.27 32.78 -5.30
N PRO A 77 33.59 32.98 -5.20
CA PRO A 77 34.50 33.03 -6.36
C PRO A 77 34.85 31.64 -6.94
N PRO A 78 35.17 31.55 -8.24
CA PRO A 78 35.57 30.30 -8.89
C PRO A 78 37.05 29.95 -8.65
N MET A 79 37.37 28.66 -8.55
CA MET A 79 38.75 28.16 -8.49
C MET A 79 39.26 27.78 -9.90
N VAL A 80 40.53 28.10 -10.16
CA VAL A 80 41.22 27.91 -11.44
C VAL A 80 41.66 26.46 -11.69
N PRO A 81 41.70 25.98 -12.95
CA PRO A 81 42.41 24.76 -13.33
C PRO A 81 43.76 25.08 -14.00
N SER A 82 44.85 24.48 -13.51
CA SER A 82 46.17 24.56 -14.14
C SER A 82 46.41 23.43 -15.15
N LYS A 83 47.05 23.76 -16.29
CA LYS A 83 47.49 22.82 -17.34
C LYS A 83 48.65 21.91 -16.86
N GLY A 84 48.82 20.72 -17.44
CA GLY A 84 49.90 19.82 -16.99
C GLY A 84 50.27 18.55 -17.80
N SER A 85 50.13 18.52 -19.13
CA SER A 85 50.80 17.56 -20.06
C SER A 85 50.52 16.03 -19.94
N ALA A 86 50.94 15.28 -20.96
CA ALA A 86 50.65 13.85 -21.20
C ALA A 86 51.91 12.97 -21.27
N GLY A 87 51.75 11.65 -21.09
CA GLY A 87 52.77 10.61 -21.34
C GLY A 87 52.30 9.19 -20.93
N PRO A 88 52.68 8.07 -21.60
CA PRO A 88 51.90 6.83 -21.53
C PRO A 88 52.59 5.53 -21.03
N ALA A 89 51.83 4.71 -20.27
CA ALA A 89 51.75 3.22 -20.30
C ALA A 89 53.01 2.36 -19.91
N PRO A 90 53.00 0.99 -19.97
CA PRO A 90 53.14 0.07 -18.80
C PRO A 90 54.37 -0.90 -18.96
N PRO A 91 54.53 -2.14 -18.38
CA PRO A 91 53.67 -3.00 -17.53
C PRO A 91 54.40 -3.67 -16.30
N PRO A 92 54.35 -5.00 -15.96
CA PRO A 92 53.81 -5.48 -14.68
C PRO A 92 54.77 -6.36 -13.83
N ARG A 93 54.31 -6.89 -12.67
CA ARG A 93 54.70 -8.23 -12.12
C ARG A 93 53.85 -8.70 -10.92
N MET A 94 53.88 -10.02 -10.67
CA MET A 94 53.12 -10.77 -9.65
C MET A 94 54.00 -11.23 -8.46
N ALA A 95 53.46 -12.16 -7.63
CA ALA A 95 54.02 -12.89 -6.47
C ALA A 95 53.70 -12.25 -5.10
N GLN A 96 53.00 -12.93 -4.17
CA GLN A 96 53.48 -14.00 -3.26
C GLN A 96 54.65 -13.53 -2.37
N GLY A 97 54.63 -13.67 -1.04
CA GLY A 97 53.63 -14.26 -0.16
C GLY A 97 54.05 -14.14 1.32
N ASN A 98 53.61 -15.09 2.15
CA ASN A 98 53.98 -15.27 3.57
C ASN A 98 53.63 -14.15 4.58
N GLY A 99 52.46 -14.32 5.20
CA GLY A 99 52.35 -14.66 6.63
C GLY A 99 52.70 -13.61 7.68
N PHE A 100 51.78 -13.39 8.64
CA PHE A 100 52.04 -13.57 10.07
C PHE A 100 50.71 -13.83 10.81
N ALA A 101 50.74 -14.67 11.83
CA ALA A 101 49.58 -15.11 12.61
C ALA A 101 49.10 -14.01 13.60
N PRO A 102 47.83 -14.05 14.08
CA PRO A 102 47.30 -13.02 14.98
C PRO A 102 47.91 -13.11 16.39
N PRO A 103 48.07 -11.97 17.11
CA PRO A 103 48.53 -11.97 18.49
C PRO A 103 47.48 -12.56 19.47
N PRO A 104 47.91 -13.13 20.61
CA PRO A 104 47.06 -13.88 21.53
C PRO A 104 46.18 -13.00 22.44
N PRO A 105 45.07 -13.56 23.00
CA PRO A 105 44.16 -12.82 23.87
C PRO A 105 44.66 -12.70 25.33
N PRO A 106 44.48 -11.54 25.99
CA PRO A 106 44.73 -11.39 27.44
C PRO A 106 43.54 -11.87 28.31
N PRO A 107 43.75 -12.22 29.59
CA PRO A 107 42.73 -12.80 30.47
C PRO A 107 41.70 -11.77 30.99
N GLY A 108 40.57 -12.27 31.48
CA GLY A 108 39.37 -11.46 31.73
C GLY A 108 39.39 -10.52 32.96
N GLY A 109 38.57 -9.47 32.87
CA GLY A 109 38.26 -8.52 33.95
C GLY A 109 37.00 -7.71 33.60
N ALA A 110 36.06 -7.60 34.55
CA ALA A 110 34.67 -7.22 34.31
C ALA A 110 34.38 -5.74 33.91
N LEU A 111 33.11 -5.51 33.53
CA LEU A 111 32.37 -4.22 33.52
C LEU A 111 32.67 -3.19 32.40
N ARG A 112 31.76 -3.10 31.40
CA ARG A 112 30.83 -1.95 31.14
C ARG A 112 30.32 -1.87 29.67
N SER A 113 28.99 -1.82 29.54
CA SER A 113 28.21 -1.05 28.54
C SER A 113 28.74 -0.97 27.08
N LEU A 114 28.20 -1.83 26.20
CA LEU A 114 28.31 -1.66 24.75
C LEU A 114 27.48 -0.46 24.28
N ARG A 115 28.15 0.61 23.87
CA ARG A 115 27.52 1.77 23.20
C ARG A 115 27.22 1.44 21.73
N PRO A 116 26.08 1.90 21.17
CA PRO A 116 25.84 1.82 19.73
C PRO A 116 26.87 2.60 18.90
N LYS A 117 27.40 1.92 17.88
CA LYS A 117 28.37 2.43 16.90
C LYS A 117 27.77 3.59 16.10
N LYS A 118 28.22 4.83 16.34
CA LYS A 118 27.79 6.01 15.56
C LYS A 118 28.47 6.05 14.20
N THR A 119 27.67 6.00 13.15
CA THR A 119 28.01 6.56 11.84
C THR A 119 28.32 8.06 11.99
N SER A 120 29.33 8.55 11.26
CA SER A 120 29.82 9.94 11.33
C SER A 120 28.89 10.94 10.61
N THR A 121 27.63 10.99 11.02
CA THR A 121 26.74 12.09 10.63
C THR A 121 27.19 13.39 11.30
N LYS A 122 27.13 14.52 10.58
CA LYS A 122 27.47 15.85 11.13
C LYS A 122 26.52 16.31 12.26
N LEU A 123 25.45 15.56 12.53
CA LEU A 123 24.42 15.87 13.51
C LEU A 123 24.77 15.28 14.89
N LYS A 124 25.06 16.14 15.87
CA LYS A 124 25.19 15.75 17.28
C LYS A 124 23.87 16.01 18.01
N ARG A 125 23.37 15.00 18.74
CA ARG A 125 22.22 15.18 19.66
C ARG A 125 22.60 16.21 20.73
N SER A 126 21.92 17.36 20.74
CA SER A 126 22.15 18.38 21.77
C SER A 126 21.66 17.87 23.13
N HIS A 127 22.55 17.88 24.12
CA HIS A 127 22.23 17.49 25.50
C HIS A 127 21.42 18.57 26.23
N GLN A 128 21.48 19.83 25.78
CA GLN A 128 20.81 20.96 26.43
C GLN A 128 19.43 21.28 25.84
N LEU A 129 19.17 20.95 24.57
CA LEU A 129 17.93 21.32 23.88
C LEU A 129 16.67 20.77 24.56
N GLY A 130 16.72 19.55 25.12
CA GLY A 130 15.60 18.96 25.86
C GLY A 130 15.32 19.62 27.22
N ASN A 131 16.36 20.16 27.88
CA ASN A 131 16.18 20.96 29.10
C ASN A 131 15.62 22.34 28.76
N LEU A 132 16.17 23.00 27.74
CA LEU A 132 15.70 24.30 27.25
C LEU A 132 14.22 24.24 26.83
N TYR A 133 13.81 23.18 26.11
CA TYR A 133 12.40 22.97 25.75
C TYR A 133 11.50 22.87 26.99
N ARG A 134 11.86 22.09 28.01
CA ARG A 134 11.09 22.04 29.28
C ARG A 134 11.01 23.40 29.98
N THR A 135 12.13 24.12 30.07
CA THR A 135 12.17 25.44 30.74
C THR A 135 11.34 26.49 30.00
N LEU A 136 11.40 26.51 28.66
CA LEU A 136 10.57 27.42 27.85
C LEU A 136 9.09 27.00 27.90
N LYS A 137 8.78 25.71 27.81
CA LYS A 137 7.42 25.18 27.95
C LYS A 137 6.80 25.58 29.29
N GLY A 138 7.49 25.39 30.41
CA GLY A 138 7.01 25.81 31.73
C GLY A 138 6.84 27.33 31.92
N LYS A 139 7.56 28.16 31.15
CA LYS A 139 7.38 29.62 31.12
C LYS A 139 6.22 30.06 30.23
N VAL A 140 5.98 29.36 29.12
CA VAL A 140 4.91 29.66 28.15
C VAL A 140 3.56 29.11 28.60
N GLU A 141 3.53 27.94 29.23
CA GLU A 141 2.31 27.28 29.72
C GLU A 141 1.91 27.67 31.15
N GLY A 142 2.67 28.59 31.78
CA GLY A 142 2.23 29.35 32.96
C GLY A 142 1.98 28.54 34.24
N CYS A 143 3.03 28.00 34.87
CA CYS A 143 2.92 27.48 36.24
C CYS A 143 3.43 28.50 37.28
N ASN A 144 2.50 29.24 37.90
CA ASN A 144 2.76 29.94 39.16
C ASN A 144 3.00 28.93 40.29
N GLN A 145 4.16 28.99 40.95
CA GLN A 145 4.31 28.51 42.33
C GLN A 145 5.60 29.06 42.97
N ASN A 146 5.55 30.31 43.38
CA ASN A 146 6.43 30.83 44.41
C ASN A 146 5.80 30.50 45.78
N LEU A 147 6.11 29.33 46.35
CA LEU A 147 5.78 29.02 47.74
C LEU A 147 6.94 28.25 48.39
N LYS A 148 7.91 28.99 48.91
CA LYS A 148 8.98 28.45 49.76
C LYS A 148 9.13 29.32 51.02
N SER A 149 8.48 28.94 52.12
CA SER A 149 8.96 29.33 53.45
C SER A 149 8.39 28.50 54.61
N ALA A 150 9.17 28.46 55.69
CA ALA A 150 8.82 28.26 57.10
C ALA A 150 8.34 26.88 57.63
N ASN A 151 9.29 26.17 58.27
CA ASN A 151 9.21 25.50 59.58
C ASN A 151 7.85 25.37 60.33
N GLY A 152 7.60 24.18 60.91
CA GLY A 152 6.61 24.06 62.00
C GLY A 152 6.37 22.66 62.60
N ARG A 153 7.09 22.35 63.69
CA ARG A 153 6.75 21.42 64.80
C ARG A 153 5.74 20.25 64.61
N LYS A 154 6.26 19.04 64.83
CA LYS A 154 5.78 17.97 65.75
C LYS A 154 4.32 18.09 66.23
N GLY A 155 3.45 17.20 65.70
CA GLY A 155 2.19 16.80 66.30
C GLY A 155 1.96 15.32 66.02
N GLY A 156 1.86 14.48 67.04
CA GLY A 156 1.53 13.07 66.90
C GLY A 156 0.10 12.79 67.37
N VAL A 157 -0.53 11.76 66.78
CA VAL A 157 -1.64 10.91 67.27
C VAL A 157 -2.25 10.22 66.04
N GLY A 158 -2.72 8.97 66.19
CA GLY A 158 -3.57 8.32 65.17
C GLY A 158 -2.95 7.09 64.49
N ASN A 159 -2.71 6.02 65.25
CA ASN A 159 -2.32 4.72 64.70
C ASN A 159 -3.54 4.05 64.03
N SER A 160 -3.73 4.24 62.72
CA SER A 160 -4.85 3.68 61.94
C SER A 160 -4.40 2.71 60.84
N ASN A 161 -4.07 1.48 61.24
CA ASN A 161 -3.68 0.37 60.34
C ASN A 161 -4.87 -0.22 59.55
N GLY A 162 -5.67 0.62 58.88
CA GLY A 162 -6.85 0.18 58.10
C GLY A 162 -7.18 1.01 56.85
N GLY A 163 -6.70 2.25 56.72
CA GLY A 163 -7.17 3.18 55.69
C GLY A 163 -6.78 2.87 54.23
N LYS A 164 -5.73 2.08 53.98
CA LYS A 164 -5.25 1.80 52.61
C LYS A 164 -6.13 0.79 51.86
N GLN A 165 -6.65 -0.22 52.56
CA GLN A 165 -7.49 -1.26 51.97
C GLN A 165 -8.85 -0.67 51.57
N GLY A 166 -9.51 0.05 52.49
CA GLY A 166 -10.81 0.66 52.24
C GLY A 166 -10.82 1.69 51.09
N MET A 167 -9.74 2.44 50.88
CA MET A 167 -9.62 3.36 49.72
C MET A 167 -9.47 2.59 48.40
N ALA A 168 -8.73 1.48 48.38
CA ALA A 168 -8.59 0.64 47.20
C ALA A 168 -9.90 -0.09 46.87
N ASP A 169 -10.58 -0.62 47.87
CA ASP A 169 -11.86 -1.31 47.72
C ASP A 169 -12.98 -0.33 47.32
N ALA A 170 -13.02 0.89 47.87
CA ALA A 170 -13.95 1.93 47.44
C ALA A 170 -13.70 2.38 45.99
N LEU A 171 -12.44 2.49 45.55
CA LEU A 171 -12.10 2.76 44.15
C LEU A 171 -12.47 1.59 43.22
N ALA A 172 -12.27 0.35 43.66
CA ALA A 172 -12.70 -0.85 42.92
C ALA A 172 -14.23 -0.92 42.81
N GLU A 173 -14.96 -0.61 43.89
CA GLU A 173 -16.42 -0.56 43.93
C GLU A 173 -16.97 0.56 43.04
N MET A 174 -16.38 1.76 43.08
CA MET A 174 -16.76 2.88 42.21
C MET A 174 -16.45 2.59 40.73
N THR A 175 -15.35 1.89 40.44
CA THR A 175 -14.99 1.43 39.09
C THR A 175 -15.97 0.36 38.59
N LYS A 176 -16.36 -0.59 39.46
CA LYS A 176 -17.35 -1.64 39.15
C LYS A 176 -18.77 -1.08 38.99
N ARG A 177 -19.10 0.02 39.67
CA ARG A 177 -20.34 0.78 39.48
C ARG A 177 -20.33 1.74 38.28
N SER A 178 -19.21 1.88 37.57
CA SER A 178 -19.17 2.65 36.33
C SER A 178 -20.08 2.00 35.29
N ALA A 179 -20.90 2.80 34.61
CA ALA A 179 -21.78 2.35 33.53
C ALA A 179 -20.99 1.59 32.43
N TYR A 180 -19.74 1.97 32.16
CA TYR A 180 -18.84 1.27 31.24
C TYR A 180 -18.53 -0.17 31.68
N PHE A 181 -18.27 -0.40 32.97
CA PHE A 181 -17.98 -1.75 33.49
C PHE A 181 -19.24 -2.62 33.54
N GLN A 182 -20.39 -2.01 33.84
CA GLN A 182 -21.70 -2.66 33.76
C GLN A 182 -22.02 -3.07 32.32
N GLN A 183 -21.81 -2.18 31.34
CA GLN A 183 -21.97 -2.48 29.92
C GLN A 183 -21.09 -3.66 29.47
N ILE A 184 -19.84 -3.73 29.92
CA ILE A 184 -18.96 -4.89 29.65
C ILE A 184 -19.51 -6.17 30.28
N GLU A 185 -19.97 -6.14 31.53
CA GLU A 185 -20.60 -7.32 32.15
C GLU A 185 -21.91 -7.74 31.45
N GLU A 186 -22.69 -6.79 30.95
CA GLU A 186 -23.90 -7.04 30.16
C GLU A 186 -23.57 -7.66 28.80
N ASP A 187 -22.61 -7.10 28.07
CA ASP A 187 -22.15 -7.64 26.78
C ASP A 187 -21.57 -9.05 26.94
N VAL A 188 -20.77 -9.30 27.98
CA VAL A 188 -20.30 -10.65 28.34
C VAL A 188 -21.46 -11.61 28.55
N LYS A 189 -22.51 -11.24 29.30
CA LYS A 189 -23.68 -12.10 29.56
C LYS A 189 -24.53 -12.31 28.31
N LYS A 190 -24.82 -11.24 27.57
CA LYS A 190 -25.67 -11.21 26.37
C LYS A 190 -25.05 -11.98 25.21
N HIS A 191 -23.75 -11.81 24.97
CA HIS A 191 -23.02 -12.42 23.86
C HIS A 191 -22.27 -13.71 24.26
N ALA A 192 -22.39 -14.18 25.52
CA ALA A 192 -21.72 -15.38 26.05
C ALA A 192 -21.79 -16.61 25.12
N LYS A 193 -22.99 -16.91 24.61
CA LYS A 193 -23.22 -18.06 23.72
C LYS A 193 -22.45 -17.90 22.40
N SER A 194 -22.57 -16.73 21.77
CA SER A 194 -21.91 -16.40 20.51
C SER A 194 -20.39 -16.37 20.66
N ILE A 195 -19.85 -15.77 21.73
CA ILE A 195 -18.41 -15.70 21.99
C ILE A 195 -17.83 -17.08 22.32
N THR A 196 -18.58 -17.93 23.04
CA THR A 196 -18.15 -19.31 23.34
C THR A 196 -18.15 -20.18 22.08
N ALA A 197 -19.16 -20.04 21.21
CA ALA A 197 -19.17 -20.67 19.90
C ALA A 197 -17.99 -20.17 19.04
N LEU A 198 -17.76 -18.85 19.00
CA LEU A 198 -16.65 -18.21 18.29
C LEU A 198 -15.28 -18.68 18.79
N LYS A 199 -15.09 -18.84 20.12
CA LYS A 199 -13.88 -19.40 20.73
C LYS A 199 -13.59 -20.79 20.17
N SER A 200 -14.61 -21.65 20.09
CA SER A 200 -14.49 -23.00 19.52
C SER A 200 -14.16 -22.93 18.03
N SER A 201 -14.92 -22.16 17.26
CA SER A 201 -14.76 -21.97 15.82
C SER A 201 -13.39 -21.44 15.45
N ILE A 202 -12.90 -20.36 16.08
CA ILE A 202 -11.56 -19.83 15.82
C ILE A 202 -10.49 -20.85 16.21
N SER A 203 -10.66 -21.59 17.31
CA SER A 203 -9.68 -22.59 17.72
C SER A 203 -9.55 -23.71 16.69
N SER A 204 -10.68 -24.27 16.22
CA SER A 204 -10.73 -25.35 15.23
C SER A 204 -10.50 -24.92 13.78
N PHE A 205 -10.71 -23.64 13.44
CA PHE A 205 -10.62 -23.12 12.07
C PHE A 205 -9.28 -23.47 11.41
N GLN A 206 -9.35 -24.09 10.24
CA GLN A 206 -8.22 -24.24 9.33
C GLN A 206 -8.67 -23.80 7.94
N SER A 207 -7.84 -23.01 7.27
CA SER A 207 -8.12 -22.42 5.96
C SER A 207 -7.17 -23.02 4.94
N SER A 208 -7.74 -23.62 3.89
CA SER A 208 -7.01 -24.05 2.68
C SER A 208 -7.15 -23.04 1.54
N ASP A 209 -8.26 -22.30 1.48
CA ASP A 209 -8.51 -21.26 0.47
C ASP A 209 -8.72 -19.88 1.10
N MET A 210 -8.42 -18.82 0.34
CA MET A 210 -8.57 -17.44 0.80
C MET A 210 -10.02 -16.96 0.86
N ASN A 211 -10.94 -17.53 0.06
CA ASN A 211 -12.35 -17.16 0.17
C ASN A 211 -12.94 -17.65 1.50
N ASP A 212 -12.56 -18.86 1.95
CA ASP A 212 -12.92 -19.38 3.27
C ASP A 212 -12.37 -18.50 4.40
N LEU A 213 -11.11 -18.05 4.30
CA LEU A 213 -10.53 -17.10 5.25
C LEU A 213 -11.34 -15.80 5.33
N LEU A 214 -11.69 -15.20 4.19
CA LEU A 214 -12.43 -13.94 4.14
C LEU A 214 -13.87 -14.09 4.64
N LEU A 215 -14.54 -15.18 4.28
CA LEU A 215 -15.91 -15.47 4.71
C LEU A 215 -15.97 -15.72 6.23
N PHE A 216 -15.03 -16.51 6.76
CA PHE A 216 -14.92 -16.75 8.19
C PHE A 216 -14.50 -15.48 8.96
N HIS A 217 -13.52 -14.72 8.46
CA HIS A 217 -13.16 -13.40 9.03
C HIS A 217 -14.40 -12.49 9.12
N LYS A 218 -15.19 -12.38 8.04
CA LYS A 218 -16.42 -11.58 8.04
C LYS A 218 -17.44 -12.07 9.07
N GLN A 219 -17.60 -13.38 9.25
CA GLN A 219 -18.47 -13.95 10.28
C GLN A 219 -17.98 -13.60 11.69
N VAL A 220 -16.66 -13.74 11.95
CA VAL A 220 -16.02 -13.39 13.21
C VAL A 220 -16.24 -11.91 13.54
N GLU A 221 -15.87 -11.01 12.64
CA GLU A 221 -16.03 -9.56 12.86
C GLU A 221 -17.50 -9.16 13.05
N SER A 222 -18.44 -9.78 12.31
CA SER A 222 -19.88 -9.49 12.48
C SER A 222 -20.45 -9.85 13.85
N VAL A 223 -19.76 -10.70 14.62
CA VAL A 223 -20.10 -11.00 16.02
C VAL A 223 -19.42 -10.00 16.95
N LEU A 224 -18.13 -9.70 16.71
CA LEU A 224 -17.30 -8.83 17.56
C LEU A 224 -17.67 -7.34 17.46
N GLU A 225 -18.17 -6.87 16.31
CA GLU A 225 -18.63 -5.48 16.09
C GLU A 225 -19.80 -5.08 17.02
N ASN A 226 -20.53 -6.05 17.59
CA ASN A 226 -21.63 -5.78 18.53
C ASN A 226 -21.16 -5.56 19.98
N LEU A 227 -19.87 -5.63 20.27
CA LEU A 227 -19.31 -5.51 21.62
C LEU A 227 -18.84 -4.08 21.89
N THR A 228 -19.19 -3.52 23.05
CA THR A 228 -18.80 -2.15 23.42
C THR A 228 -17.29 -1.98 23.58
N ASP A 229 -16.62 -3.01 24.12
CA ASP A 229 -15.17 -3.09 24.24
C ASP A 229 -14.74 -4.54 24.01
N GLU A 230 -14.37 -4.86 22.75
CA GLU A 230 -13.97 -6.21 22.36
C GLU A 230 -12.86 -6.76 23.27
N SER A 231 -11.84 -5.96 23.55
CA SER A 231 -10.66 -6.39 24.32
C SER A 231 -11.06 -6.78 25.75
N GLN A 232 -11.84 -5.94 26.44
CA GLN A 232 -12.28 -6.20 27.81
C GLN A 232 -13.32 -7.32 27.89
N VAL A 233 -14.21 -7.44 26.91
CA VAL A 233 -15.20 -8.52 26.84
C VAL A 233 -14.51 -9.87 26.60
N LEU A 234 -13.65 -9.96 25.57
CA LEU A 234 -12.90 -11.19 25.25
C LEU A 234 -11.95 -11.62 26.39
N ALA A 235 -11.36 -10.67 27.12
CA ALA A 235 -10.52 -10.95 28.28
C ALA A 235 -11.25 -11.69 29.43
N ARG A 236 -12.59 -11.66 29.48
CA ARG A 236 -13.37 -12.45 30.46
C ARG A 236 -13.58 -13.91 30.05
N PHE A 237 -13.30 -14.28 28.81
CA PHE A 237 -13.39 -15.66 28.33
C PHE A 237 -12.02 -16.33 28.40
N GLU A 238 -11.75 -17.03 29.51
CA GLU A 238 -10.47 -17.70 29.73
C GLU A 238 -10.08 -18.60 28.55
N GLY A 239 -8.83 -18.48 28.08
CA GLY A 239 -8.33 -19.24 26.94
C GLY A 239 -8.97 -18.87 25.60
N PHE A 240 -9.54 -17.68 25.42
CA PHE A 240 -9.94 -17.19 24.10
C PHE A 240 -8.71 -17.11 23.17
N PRO A 241 -8.79 -17.57 21.90
CA PRO A 241 -7.63 -17.69 21.00
C PRO A 241 -7.21 -16.35 20.36
N ILE A 242 -6.98 -15.31 21.19
CA ILE A 242 -6.67 -13.92 20.75
C ILE A 242 -5.53 -13.89 19.73
N LYS A 243 -4.43 -14.63 19.96
CA LYS A 243 -3.28 -14.67 19.02
C LYS A 243 -3.66 -15.21 17.63
N LYS A 244 -4.58 -16.17 17.57
CA LYS A 244 -5.09 -16.74 16.32
C LYS A 244 -6.05 -15.77 15.63
N LEU A 245 -6.94 -15.12 16.39
CA LEU A 245 -7.81 -14.05 15.88
C LEU A 245 -7.00 -12.91 15.24
N GLU A 246 -5.98 -12.40 15.93
CA GLU A 246 -5.12 -11.34 15.39
C GLU A 246 -4.32 -11.81 14.16
N THR A 247 -3.81 -13.04 14.17
CA THR A 247 -3.15 -13.62 12.99
C THR A 247 -4.11 -13.75 11.80
N LEU A 248 -5.38 -14.06 12.06
CA LEU A 248 -6.45 -14.20 11.07
C LEU A 248 -6.83 -12.84 10.47
N ARG A 249 -7.01 -11.81 11.30
CA ARG A 249 -7.20 -10.41 10.89
C ARG A 249 -6.06 -9.91 10.01
N ILE A 250 -4.82 -10.14 10.42
CA ILE A 250 -3.62 -9.76 9.66
C ILE A 250 -3.58 -10.47 8.30
N ALA A 251 -3.88 -11.78 8.26
CA ALA A 251 -3.92 -12.54 7.02
C ALA A 251 -5.03 -12.04 6.07
N ALA A 252 -6.24 -11.83 6.58
CA ALA A 252 -7.37 -11.32 5.79
C ALA A 252 -7.09 -9.90 5.25
N ALA A 253 -6.60 -8.99 6.09
CA ALA A 253 -6.24 -7.64 5.69
C ALA A 253 -5.10 -7.62 4.65
N LEU A 254 -4.09 -8.48 4.80
CA LEU A 254 -3.01 -8.63 3.83
C LEU A 254 -3.54 -9.12 2.46
N TYR A 255 -4.38 -10.15 2.45
CA TYR A 255 -4.96 -10.67 1.22
C TYR A 255 -5.84 -9.61 0.52
N LEU A 256 -6.78 -8.99 1.23
CA LEU A 256 -7.64 -7.92 0.69
C LEU A 256 -6.86 -6.75 0.11
N LYS A 257 -5.72 -6.39 0.73
CA LYS A 257 -4.84 -5.33 0.23
C LYS A 257 -4.20 -5.72 -1.12
N LEU A 258 -3.74 -6.96 -1.26
CA LEU A 258 -3.11 -7.46 -2.48
C LEU A 258 -4.15 -7.67 -3.59
N ASP A 259 -5.33 -8.19 -3.25
CA ASP A 259 -6.46 -8.34 -4.16
C ASP A 259 -6.97 -6.98 -4.67
N THR A 260 -7.02 -5.96 -3.81
CA THR A 260 -7.29 -4.57 -4.22
C THR A 260 -6.25 -4.06 -5.24
N ILE A 261 -4.96 -4.42 -5.11
CA ILE A 261 -3.93 -4.04 -6.08
C ILE A 261 -4.17 -4.74 -7.43
N VAL A 262 -4.47 -6.05 -7.43
CA VAL A 262 -4.84 -6.80 -8.65
C VAL A 262 -6.04 -6.15 -9.33
N TYR A 263 -7.12 -5.88 -8.58
CA TYR A 263 -8.33 -5.25 -9.09
C TYR A 263 -8.06 -3.88 -9.73
N GLN A 264 -7.23 -3.04 -9.11
CA GLN A 264 -6.88 -1.71 -9.65
C GLN A 264 -6.03 -1.81 -10.93
N LEU A 265 -5.15 -2.80 -11.05
CA LEU A 265 -4.36 -3.04 -12.27
C LEU A 265 -5.23 -3.59 -13.41
N GLN A 266 -6.10 -4.56 -13.13
CA GLN A 266 -6.99 -5.16 -14.12
C GLN A 266 -8.05 -4.18 -14.65
N ASN A 267 -8.55 -3.29 -13.80
CA ASN A 267 -9.54 -2.27 -14.18
C ASN A 267 -8.90 -0.94 -14.62
N TRP A 268 -7.62 -0.95 -14.98
CA TRP A 268 -6.91 0.27 -15.37
C TRP A 268 -7.45 0.88 -16.66
N LYS A 269 -7.70 2.19 -16.67
CA LYS A 269 -8.30 2.89 -17.81
C LYS A 269 -7.21 3.58 -18.65
N PHE A 270 -7.01 3.07 -19.86
CA PHE A 270 -6.09 3.65 -20.85
C PHE A 270 -6.79 4.78 -21.62
N VAL A 271 -6.47 6.03 -21.25
CA VAL A 271 -7.10 7.23 -21.81
C VAL A 271 -6.01 8.20 -22.28
N SER A 272 -6.20 8.77 -23.47
CA SER A 272 -5.34 9.81 -24.05
C SER A 272 -5.45 11.14 -23.28
N PRO A 273 -4.39 11.96 -23.15
CA PRO A 273 -3.05 11.79 -23.73
C PRO A 273 -2.16 10.85 -22.93
N MET A 274 -1.47 9.95 -23.64
CA MET A 274 -0.59 8.92 -23.06
C MET A 274 0.45 9.48 -22.07
N GLY A 275 0.98 10.69 -22.29
CA GLY A 275 1.95 11.31 -21.39
C GLY A 275 1.49 11.44 -19.94
N LEU A 276 0.24 11.89 -19.71
CA LEU A 276 -0.34 12.02 -18.36
C LEU A 276 -0.71 10.66 -17.76
N LEU A 277 -1.10 9.70 -18.61
CA LEU A 277 -1.36 8.33 -18.19
C LEU A 277 -0.07 7.67 -17.68
N LEU A 278 1.05 7.86 -18.39
CA LEU A 278 2.32 7.24 -18.07
C LEU A 278 2.85 7.73 -16.71
N ASP A 279 2.76 9.04 -16.42
CA ASP A 279 3.16 9.58 -15.11
C ASP A 279 2.34 8.97 -13.96
N ARG A 280 1.03 8.72 -14.18
CA ARG A 280 0.17 8.05 -13.18
C ARG A 280 0.57 6.58 -13.00
N VAL A 281 0.80 5.87 -14.10
CA VAL A 281 1.19 4.44 -14.10
C VAL A 281 2.57 4.25 -13.47
N GLU A 282 3.58 5.05 -13.84
CA GLU A 282 4.93 4.98 -13.28
C GLU A 282 4.96 5.25 -11.76
N ASN A 283 4.14 6.20 -11.28
CA ASN A 283 3.98 6.48 -9.85
C ASN A 283 3.30 5.32 -9.12
N TYR A 284 2.22 4.76 -9.67
CA TYR A 284 1.53 3.61 -9.09
C TYR A 284 2.44 2.37 -9.07
N PHE A 285 3.09 2.05 -10.18
CA PHE A 285 4.11 1.00 -10.27
C PHE A 285 5.21 1.16 -9.21
N SER A 286 5.73 2.37 -9.01
CA SER A 286 6.79 2.61 -8.03
C SER A 286 6.32 2.35 -6.59
N LYS A 287 5.05 2.62 -6.28
CA LYS A 287 4.41 2.23 -5.00
C LYS A 287 4.24 0.71 -4.91
N ILE A 288 3.59 0.08 -5.90
CA ILE A 288 3.31 -1.36 -5.88
C ILE A 288 4.59 -2.19 -5.83
N LYS A 289 5.62 -1.81 -6.59
CA LYS A 289 6.94 -2.44 -6.52
C LYS A 289 7.50 -2.40 -5.10
N GLY A 290 7.44 -1.26 -4.42
CA GLY A 290 7.93 -1.16 -3.04
C GLY A 290 7.18 -2.07 -2.06
N GLU A 291 5.86 -2.19 -2.23
CA GLU A 291 5.03 -3.06 -1.39
C GLU A 291 5.22 -4.56 -1.69
N VAL A 292 5.34 -4.94 -2.95
CA VAL A 292 5.64 -6.32 -3.39
C VAL A 292 7.06 -6.73 -2.98
N ASP A 293 8.07 -5.91 -3.28
CA ASP A 293 9.46 -6.15 -2.87
C ASP A 293 9.57 -6.32 -1.34
N ALA A 294 8.79 -5.56 -0.55
CA ALA A 294 8.78 -5.68 0.90
C ALA A 294 8.16 -7.01 1.35
N LEU A 295 7.01 -7.39 0.78
CA LEU A 295 6.32 -8.63 1.09
C LEU A 295 7.09 -9.87 0.64
N GLU A 296 7.81 -9.82 -0.50
CA GLU A 296 8.66 -10.94 -0.94
C GLU A 296 9.79 -11.24 0.07
N ARG A 297 10.33 -10.22 0.75
CA ARG A 297 11.37 -10.40 1.78
C ARG A 297 10.84 -11.01 3.07
N THR A 298 9.59 -10.75 3.46
CA THR A 298 8.98 -11.27 4.69
C THR A 298 8.10 -12.50 4.47
N LYS A 299 7.86 -12.88 3.20
CA LYS A 299 6.98 -13.98 2.78
C LYS A 299 7.17 -15.25 3.61
N ASP A 300 8.39 -15.72 3.82
CA ASP A 300 8.63 -16.99 4.50
C ASP A 300 8.34 -16.93 6.01
N GLU A 301 8.61 -15.78 6.64
CA GLU A 301 8.27 -15.51 8.05
C GLU A 301 6.75 -15.43 8.24
N GLU A 302 6.08 -14.67 7.37
CA GLU A 302 4.61 -14.54 7.30
C GLU A 302 3.94 -15.90 7.05
N SER A 303 4.39 -16.63 6.05
CA SER A 303 3.91 -17.96 5.68
C SER A 303 4.08 -18.96 6.83
N LYS A 304 5.19 -18.90 7.58
CA LYS A 304 5.40 -19.70 8.79
C LYS A 304 4.46 -19.28 9.94
N ARG A 305 4.23 -17.98 10.13
CA ARG A 305 3.32 -17.43 11.16
C ARG A 305 1.87 -17.82 10.91
N PHE A 306 1.41 -17.76 9.67
CA PHE A 306 0.05 -18.16 9.27
C PHE A 306 -0.14 -19.68 9.41
N ARG A 307 0.79 -20.49 8.89
CA ARG A 307 0.75 -21.96 9.06
C ARG A 307 0.76 -22.39 10.53
N GLY A 308 1.53 -21.69 11.38
CA GLY A 308 1.55 -21.94 12.84
C GLY A 308 0.19 -21.77 13.53
N HIS A 309 -0.78 -21.12 12.87
CA HIS A 309 -2.15 -20.95 13.34
C HIS A 309 -3.19 -21.70 12.48
N GLY A 310 -2.77 -22.55 11.54
CA GLY A 310 -3.66 -23.31 10.65
C GLY A 310 -4.22 -22.51 9.46
N ILE A 311 -3.58 -21.40 9.09
CA ILE A 311 -3.98 -20.57 7.95
C ILE A 311 -2.99 -20.80 6.80
N GLN A 312 -3.45 -21.35 5.68
CA GLN A 312 -2.67 -21.34 4.43
C GLN A 312 -2.92 -20.03 3.70
N PHE A 313 -1.87 -19.22 3.53
CA PHE A 313 -1.96 -17.96 2.79
C PHE A 313 -1.49 -18.16 1.35
N ASP A 314 -2.33 -17.81 0.38
CA ASP A 314 -1.99 -17.88 -1.05
C ASP A 314 -1.08 -16.71 -1.47
N PHE A 315 0.21 -16.99 -1.62
CA PHE A 315 1.18 -16.04 -2.17
C PHE A 315 1.19 -15.98 -3.72
N SER A 316 0.36 -16.77 -4.43
CA SER A 316 0.22 -16.65 -5.89
C SER A 316 -0.31 -15.29 -6.31
N VAL A 317 -1.03 -14.58 -5.43
CA VAL A 317 -1.47 -13.20 -5.64
C VAL A 317 -0.31 -12.25 -5.99
N LEU A 318 0.92 -12.53 -5.54
CA LEU A 318 2.11 -11.77 -5.95
C LEU A 318 2.46 -11.95 -7.44
N ILE A 319 2.26 -13.15 -7.97
CA ILE A 319 2.44 -13.47 -9.39
C ILE A 319 1.32 -12.77 -10.18
N ARG A 320 0.07 -12.87 -9.72
CA ARG A 320 -1.09 -12.16 -10.31
C ARG A 320 -0.90 -10.65 -10.40
N ILE A 321 -0.26 -10.03 -9.39
CA ILE A 321 0.12 -8.60 -9.41
C ILE A 321 1.20 -8.32 -10.47
N LYS A 322 2.21 -9.18 -10.61
CA LYS A 322 3.27 -9.05 -11.63
C LYS A 322 2.72 -9.18 -13.04
N GLU A 323 1.89 -10.18 -13.29
CA GLU A 323 1.18 -10.41 -14.56
C GLU A 323 0.29 -9.20 -14.91
N SER A 324 -0.56 -8.76 -13.97
CA SER A 324 -1.42 -7.58 -14.18
C SER A 324 -0.62 -6.29 -14.43
N MET A 325 0.62 -6.19 -13.95
CA MET A 325 1.50 -5.06 -14.27
C MET A 325 2.08 -5.14 -15.69
N VAL A 326 2.36 -6.35 -16.20
CA VAL A 326 2.75 -6.60 -17.61
C VAL A 326 1.58 -6.24 -18.54
N ASP A 327 0.34 -6.57 -18.17
CA ASP A 327 -0.86 -6.14 -18.90
C ASP A 327 -0.99 -4.62 -18.96
N VAL A 328 -0.80 -3.93 -17.82
CA VAL A 328 -0.83 -2.46 -17.77
C VAL A 328 0.28 -1.85 -18.64
N SER A 329 1.49 -2.42 -18.60
CA SER A 329 2.58 -2.02 -19.49
C SER A 329 2.23 -2.19 -20.97
N SER A 330 1.60 -3.30 -21.33
CA SER A 330 1.16 -3.58 -22.70
C SER A 330 0.11 -2.57 -23.17
N GLY A 331 -0.89 -2.25 -22.34
CA GLY A 331 -1.87 -1.21 -22.64
C GLY A 331 -1.25 0.18 -22.81
N CYS A 332 -0.20 0.50 -22.05
CA CYS A 332 0.57 1.73 -22.25
C CYS A 332 1.33 1.75 -23.59
N MET A 333 1.95 0.64 -24.00
CA MET A 333 2.64 0.53 -25.30
C MET A 333 1.66 0.62 -26.47
N GLU A 334 0.52 -0.07 -26.39
CA GLU A 334 -0.54 -0.02 -27.41
C GLU A 334 -1.11 1.39 -27.59
N LEU A 335 -1.38 2.11 -26.50
CA LEU A 335 -1.87 3.49 -26.59
C LEU A 335 -0.81 4.43 -27.18
N ALA A 336 0.47 4.28 -26.81
CA ALA A 336 1.56 5.07 -27.38
C ALA A 336 1.73 4.84 -28.90
N LEU A 337 1.65 3.57 -29.35
CA LEU A 337 1.68 3.21 -30.77
C LEU A 337 0.42 3.71 -31.51
N LYS A 338 -0.76 3.63 -30.89
CA LYS A 338 -2.01 4.12 -31.46
C LYS A 338 -2.00 5.64 -31.69
N GLU A 339 -1.67 6.43 -30.66
CA GLU A 339 -1.56 7.90 -30.77
C GLU A 339 -0.56 8.28 -31.87
N LYS A 340 0.54 7.54 -32.01
CA LYS A 340 1.51 7.74 -33.10
C LYS A 340 0.90 7.51 -34.49
N ARG A 341 0.22 6.36 -34.70
CA ARG A 341 -0.40 6.01 -35.99
C ARG A 341 -1.49 7.01 -36.39
N GLU A 342 -2.31 7.45 -35.44
CA GLU A 342 -3.34 8.48 -35.67
C GLU A 342 -2.71 9.82 -36.10
N LEU A 343 -1.62 10.24 -35.46
CA LEU A 343 -0.88 11.45 -35.83
C LEU A 343 -0.11 11.32 -37.17
N LYS A 344 0.31 10.11 -37.58
CA LYS A 344 0.81 9.83 -38.95
C LYS A 344 -0.31 10.03 -39.97
N ALA A 345 -1.44 9.35 -39.80
CA ALA A 345 -2.59 9.46 -40.72
C ALA A 345 -3.17 10.89 -40.82
N ALA A 346 -3.19 11.66 -39.72
CA ALA A 346 -3.63 13.05 -39.73
C ALA A 346 -2.67 13.97 -40.52
N ALA A 347 -1.36 13.71 -40.48
CA ALA A 347 -0.37 14.47 -41.24
C ALA A 347 -0.44 14.16 -42.75
N GLU A 348 -0.60 12.89 -43.13
CA GLU A 348 -0.72 12.48 -44.54
C GLU A 348 -1.98 13.06 -45.21
N LYS A 349 -3.09 13.15 -44.48
CA LYS A 349 -4.33 13.82 -44.94
C LYS A 349 -4.14 15.33 -45.11
N THR A 350 -3.20 15.95 -44.39
CA THR A 350 -2.95 17.39 -44.40
C THR A 350 -1.73 17.72 -45.27
N ARG A 351 -1.87 17.63 -46.61
CA ARG A 351 -0.79 17.80 -47.61
C ARG A 351 -0.02 19.14 -47.58
N LYS A 352 -0.34 20.07 -46.67
CA LYS A 352 0.43 21.30 -46.39
C LYS A 352 0.47 21.56 -44.88
N GLY A 353 1.39 20.89 -44.20
CA GLY A 353 1.66 21.13 -42.78
C GLY A 353 3.06 20.63 -42.42
N GLY A 354 4.07 21.50 -42.55
CA GLY A 354 5.41 21.18 -42.10
C GLY A 354 5.39 20.84 -40.61
N ARG A 355 5.66 19.59 -40.26
CA ARG A 355 5.73 19.16 -38.85
C ARG A 355 6.86 19.94 -38.19
N SER A 356 6.53 20.74 -37.19
CA SER A 356 7.54 21.29 -36.29
C SER A 356 8.33 20.13 -35.69
N GLU A 357 9.65 20.21 -35.78
CA GLU A 357 10.61 19.23 -35.27
C GLU A 357 10.39 18.91 -33.79
N ASN A 358 9.99 19.92 -32.99
CA ASN A 358 9.55 19.77 -31.60
C ASN A 358 8.43 18.74 -31.43
N SER A 359 7.50 18.61 -32.40
CA SER A 359 6.40 17.66 -32.31
C SER A 359 6.84 16.21 -32.56
N ASN A 360 7.84 15.99 -33.43
CA ASN A 360 8.44 14.66 -33.59
C ASN A 360 9.26 14.31 -32.35
N LYS A 361 10.12 15.23 -31.88
CA LYS A 361 10.93 15.05 -30.68
C LYS A 361 10.10 14.73 -29.42
N ALA A 362 8.91 15.31 -29.29
CA ALA A 362 7.96 14.96 -28.24
C ALA A 362 7.39 13.53 -28.37
N ARG A 363 7.11 13.06 -29.59
CA ARG A 363 6.66 11.68 -29.88
C ARG A 363 7.76 10.66 -29.57
N SER A 364 8.97 10.86 -30.09
CA SER A 364 10.10 9.95 -29.84
C SER A 364 10.38 9.82 -28.34
N LYS A 365 10.32 10.95 -27.60
CA LYS A 365 10.44 10.95 -26.13
C LYS A 365 9.31 10.18 -25.43
N MET A 366 8.08 10.25 -25.94
CA MET A 366 6.94 9.51 -25.38
C MET A 366 7.08 7.99 -25.60
N LEU A 367 7.42 7.57 -26.83
CA LEU A 367 7.67 6.17 -27.16
C LEU A 367 8.83 5.61 -26.33
N TRP A 368 9.93 6.37 -26.22
CA TRP A 368 11.07 6.03 -25.38
C TRP A 368 10.69 5.86 -23.90
N ARG A 369 9.87 6.75 -23.33
CA ARG A 369 9.38 6.58 -21.95
C ARG A 369 8.50 5.33 -21.81
N ALA A 370 7.63 5.03 -22.76
CA ALA A 370 6.81 3.81 -22.74
C ALA A 370 7.71 2.55 -22.78
N PHE A 371 8.78 2.56 -23.58
CA PHE A 371 9.78 1.50 -23.62
C PHE A 371 10.56 1.36 -22.30
N GLN A 372 11.01 2.49 -21.73
CA GLN A 372 11.65 2.51 -20.40
C GLN A 372 10.75 1.96 -19.31
N PHE A 373 9.45 2.27 -19.35
CA PHE A 373 8.47 1.71 -18.43
C PHE A 373 8.31 0.20 -18.62
N ALA A 374 8.17 -0.27 -19.86
CA ALA A 374 8.08 -1.70 -20.17
C ALA A 374 9.30 -2.50 -19.70
N TYR A 375 10.51 -1.95 -19.85
CA TYR A 375 11.74 -2.55 -19.30
C TYR A 375 11.77 -2.58 -17.76
N ARG A 376 11.28 -1.52 -17.09
CA ARG A 376 11.12 -1.53 -15.62
C ARG A 376 10.12 -2.59 -15.16
N VAL A 377 9.04 -2.80 -15.91
CA VAL A 377 8.06 -3.86 -15.62
C VAL A 377 8.64 -5.25 -15.90
N TYR A 378 9.38 -5.45 -16.99
CA TYR A 378 10.10 -6.70 -17.29
C TYR A 378 11.00 -7.12 -16.12
N THR A 379 11.84 -6.21 -15.63
CA THR A 379 12.76 -6.47 -14.50
C THR A 379 12.05 -6.69 -13.16
N PHE A 380 10.81 -6.22 -13.00
CA PHE A 380 9.99 -6.44 -11.80
C PHE A 380 9.21 -7.76 -11.85
N ALA A 381 8.62 -8.09 -13.01
CA ALA A 381 7.88 -9.31 -13.22
C ALA A 381 8.81 -10.54 -13.35
N GLY A 382 10.04 -10.34 -13.83
CA GLY A 382 10.98 -11.41 -14.17
C GLY A 382 10.84 -11.91 -15.61
N GLY A 383 10.06 -11.21 -16.44
CA GLY A 383 9.75 -11.58 -17.82
C GLY A 383 8.65 -10.70 -18.42
N HIS A 384 8.28 -11.01 -19.66
CA HIS A 384 7.13 -10.48 -20.38
C HIS A 384 6.28 -11.64 -20.89
N ASP A 385 4.99 -11.41 -21.10
CA ASP A 385 4.13 -12.32 -21.85
C ASP A 385 4.31 -12.09 -23.36
N GLU A 386 3.83 -13.01 -24.20
CA GLU A 386 4.04 -12.91 -25.66
C GLU A 386 3.47 -11.61 -26.27
N ARG A 387 2.42 -11.02 -25.67
CA ARG A 387 1.87 -9.73 -26.13
C ARG A 387 2.80 -8.57 -25.78
N ALA A 388 3.24 -8.43 -24.53
CA ALA A 388 4.19 -7.39 -24.14
C ALA A 388 5.49 -7.49 -24.96
N ASP A 389 5.93 -8.71 -25.24
CA ASP A 389 7.16 -9.02 -25.96
C ASP A 389 7.08 -8.57 -27.45
N ARG A 390 5.93 -8.83 -28.12
CA ARG A 390 5.66 -8.31 -29.48
C ARG A 390 5.54 -6.78 -29.51
N LEU A 391 4.83 -6.18 -28.55
CA LEU A 391 4.66 -4.73 -28.45
C LEU A 391 5.97 -3.99 -28.19
N THR A 392 6.84 -4.56 -27.34
CA THR A 392 8.17 -4.01 -27.05
C THR A 392 9.05 -4.02 -28.31
N ARG A 393 8.99 -5.08 -29.12
CA ARG A 393 9.66 -5.15 -30.42
C ARG A 393 9.13 -4.13 -31.42
N GLU A 394 7.81 -4.00 -31.57
CA GLU A 394 7.21 -2.99 -32.45
C GLU A 394 7.61 -1.57 -32.02
N LEU A 395 7.56 -1.29 -30.71
CA LEU A 395 7.94 -0.01 -30.15
C LEU A 395 9.41 0.33 -30.40
N ALA A 396 10.32 -0.65 -30.36
CA ALA A 396 11.72 -0.45 -30.70
C ALA A 396 11.93 -0.06 -32.18
N ILE A 397 11.37 -0.83 -33.11
CA ILE A 397 11.42 -0.55 -34.57
C ILE A 397 10.86 0.85 -34.87
N GLU A 398 9.76 1.21 -34.21
CA GLU A 398 9.07 2.49 -34.39
C GLU A 398 9.79 3.66 -33.69
N ILE A 399 10.74 3.41 -32.78
CA ILE A 399 11.70 4.42 -32.27
C ILE A 399 12.88 4.56 -33.23
N GLU A 400 13.45 3.46 -33.69
CA GLU A 400 14.58 3.43 -34.64
C GLU A 400 14.25 4.15 -35.95
N SER A 401 13.03 3.98 -36.46
CA SER A 401 12.55 4.66 -37.68
C SER A 401 12.45 6.19 -37.53
N GLU A 402 12.29 6.72 -36.31
CA GLU A 402 12.30 8.17 -36.07
C GLU A 402 13.72 8.73 -35.96
N SER A 403 14.69 7.96 -35.46
CA SER A 403 16.11 8.37 -35.48
C SER A 403 16.71 8.45 -36.88
N HIS A 404 16.10 7.82 -37.89
CA HIS A 404 16.48 7.94 -39.30
C HIS A 404 15.73 9.05 -40.08
N HIS A 405 14.86 9.80 -39.40
CA HIS A 405 14.09 10.92 -39.97
C HIS A 405 14.38 12.28 -39.29
N LEU A 406 15.47 12.35 -38.53
CA LEU A 406 16.13 13.55 -38.01
C LEU A 406 17.47 13.75 -38.75
#